data_AF-A0A1V5GPL3-F1
#
_entry.id   AF-A0A1V5GPL3-F1
#
_cell.length_a   1.000
_cell.length_b   1.000
_cell.length_c   1.000
_cell.angle_alpha   90.00
_cell.angle_beta   90.00
_cell.angle_gamma   90.00
#
_symmetry.space_group_name_H-M   'P 1'
#
loop_
_entity.id
_entity.type
_entity.pdbx_description
1 polymer ?
#
loop_
_entity_poly.entity_id
_entity_poly.type
_entity_poly.pdbx_seq_one_letter_code
_entity_poly.pdbx_strand_id
1 'polypeptide(L)'
;MRYRFGTDIGLARDENQDSVRCEYFGHNILAVVCDGMGGERAGKEASSIAVEEFFQRFSAGYSERLNDEEIRTLLISSVSAANSVIYTRARFDFKNFGMGTTCVAAFVGKNSAVIANVGDSRAYLITNDGLVQITEDHNYAMDLYKHGKITEEEIETHPQKHMLVKAVGVEKTVSADTFVFDYEDKISLLLCSDGLSGYCSDDEIYDVIMRSTFDDVADELITLALSKGGRDNITVAVISD
;
A
#
# COMPACT_ATOMS: atom_id res chain seq x y z
N MET A 1 11.76 -1.80 -16.97
CA MET A 1 10.96 -1.37 -15.81
C MET A 1 10.54 0.08 -15.92
N ARG A 2 9.28 0.33 -15.63
CA ARG A 2 8.56 1.61 -15.65
C ARG A 2 7.45 1.58 -14.60
N TYR A 3 6.99 2.76 -14.18
CA TYR A 3 5.85 2.88 -13.25
C TYR A 3 4.84 3.94 -13.71
N ARG A 4 3.59 3.76 -13.29
CA ARG A 4 2.55 4.79 -13.23
C ARG A 4 1.93 4.77 -11.85
N PHE A 5 1.51 5.91 -11.36
CA PHE A 5 0.73 6.00 -10.14
C PHE A 5 -0.32 7.10 -10.30
N GLY A 6 -1.37 7.00 -9.51
CA GLY A 6 -2.43 7.99 -9.46
C GLY A 6 -3.06 8.01 -8.08
N THR A 7 -3.65 9.15 -7.72
CA THR A 7 -4.44 9.30 -6.51
C THR A 7 -5.60 10.26 -6.77
N ASP A 8 -6.77 9.92 -6.25
CA ASP A 8 -8.00 10.71 -6.36
C ASP A 8 -8.72 10.77 -5.02
N ILE A 9 -9.36 11.91 -4.74
CA ILE A 9 -10.10 12.14 -3.50
C ILE A 9 -11.36 11.26 -3.39
N GLY A 10 -11.88 10.75 -4.51
CA GLY A 10 -13.17 10.10 -4.58
C GLY A 10 -14.33 11.09 -4.65
N LEU A 11 -15.55 10.58 -4.52
CA LEU A 11 -16.79 11.34 -4.65
C LEU A 11 -17.42 11.70 -3.30
N ALA A 12 -17.00 11.04 -2.21
CA ALA A 12 -17.63 11.14 -0.89
C ALA A 12 -16.75 11.76 0.20
N ARG A 13 -15.45 11.98 -0.04
CA ARG A 13 -14.49 12.50 0.94
C ARG A 13 -14.24 14.00 0.69
N ASP A 14 -14.03 14.74 1.78
CA ASP A 14 -13.68 16.18 1.74
C ASP A 14 -12.18 16.43 1.60
N GLU A 15 -11.35 15.42 1.87
CA GLU A 15 -9.90 15.48 1.76
C GLU A 15 -9.35 14.15 1.22
N ASN A 16 -8.28 14.24 0.44
CA ASN A 16 -7.47 13.07 0.09
C ASN A 16 -6.44 12.82 1.20
N GLN A 17 -6.64 11.73 1.94
CA GLN A 17 -5.80 11.27 3.03
C GLN A 17 -4.83 10.17 2.59
N ASP A 18 -4.88 9.73 1.33
CA ASP A 18 -3.88 8.85 0.77
C ASP A 18 -2.60 9.60 0.37
N SER A 19 -1.51 8.86 0.25
CA SER A 19 -0.25 9.33 -0.32
C SER A 19 0.43 8.22 -1.10
N VAL A 20 1.04 8.59 -2.23
CA VAL A 20 1.80 7.67 -3.08
C VAL A 20 3.08 8.33 -3.55
N ARG A 21 4.16 7.55 -3.63
CA ARG A 21 5.41 7.97 -4.27
C ARG A 21 6.07 6.77 -4.94
N CYS A 22 6.53 6.99 -6.17
CA CYS A 22 7.32 6.04 -6.93
C CYS A 22 8.59 6.74 -7.42
N GLU A 23 9.76 6.11 -7.25
CA GLU A 23 11.04 6.64 -7.74
C GLU A 23 11.93 5.54 -8.31
N TYR A 24 12.80 5.93 -9.23
CA TYR A 24 13.88 5.08 -9.72
C TYR A 24 15.09 5.13 -8.79
N PHE A 25 15.58 3.97 -8.39
CA PHE A 25 16.84 3.76 -7.70
C PHE A 25 17.82 3.05 -8.64
N GLY A 26 18.48 3.84 -9.50
CA GLY A 26 19.27 3.31 -10.62
C GLY A 26 18.34 2.69 -11.67
N HIS A 27 18.47 1.39 -11.90
CA HIS A 27 17.56 0.63 -12.77
C HIS A 27 16.37 0.02 -12.02
N ASN A 28 16.33 0.13 -10.69
CA ASN A 28 15.29 -0.44 -9.84
C ASN A 28 14.17 0.57 -9.57
N ILE A 29 13.02 0.11 -9.12
CA ILE A 29 11.88 0.97 -8.75
C ILE A 29 11.53 0.74 -7.28
N LEU A 30 11.29 1.83 -6.55
CA LEU A 30 10.62 1.80 -5.25
C LEU A 30 9.27 2.50 -5.37
N ALA A 31 8.20 1.81 -4.99
CA ALA A 31 6.86 2.38 -4.86
C ALA A 31 6.36 2.23 -3.42
N VAL A 32 5.67 3.24 -2.92
CA VAL A 32 5.01 3.23 -1.60
C VAL A 32 3.62 3.85 -1.74
N VAL A 33 2.61 3.17 -1.19
CA VAL A 33 1.23 3.66 -1.04
C VAL A 33 0.87 3.63 0.44
N CYS A 34 0.28 4.72 0.93
CA CYS A 34 -0.13 4.92 2.30
C CYS A 34 -1.56 5.47 2.33
N ASP A 35 -2.45 4.80 3.04
CA ASP A 35 -3.82 5.21 3.29
C ASP A 35 -3.92 5.77 4.72
N GLY A 36 -4.15 7.08 4.80
CA GLY A 36 -4.11 7.83 6.03
C GLY A 36 -5.43 7.78 6.78
N MET A 37 -5.38 7.41 8.06
CA MET A 37 -6.54 7.36 8.94
C MET A 37 -6.39 8.25 10.17
N GLY A 38 -7.55 8.67 10.70
CA GLY A 38 -7.68 9.60 11.81
C GLY A 38 -8.94 10.44 11.60
N GLY A 39 -9.21 11.38 12.50
CA GLY A 39 -10.22 12.41 12.23
C GLY A 39 -9.83 13.29 11.03
N GLU A 40 -10.49 14.45 10.89
CA GLU A 40 -10.06 15.49 9.94
C GLU A 40 -8.53 15.69 9.91
N ARG A 41 -7.91 16.03 8.77
CA ARG A 41 -6.48 16.42 8.56
C ARG A 41 -5.37 15.48 9.06
N ALA A 42 -5.59 14.72 10.12
CA ALA A 42 -4.63 13.85 10.78
C ALA A 42 -4.25 12.67 9.89
N GLY A 43 -5.20 12.09 9.15
CA GLY A 43 -4.94 11.00 8.20
C GLY A 43 -3.99 11.43 7.09
N LYS A 44 -4.28 12.56 6.41
CA LYS A 44 -3.41 13.13 5.38
C LYS A 44 -2.01 13.44 5.89
N GLU A 45 -1.92 14.03 7.09
CA GLU A 45 -0.62 14.31 7.69
C GLU A 45 0.16 13.02 7.98
N ALA A 46 -0.50 11.97 8.48
CA ALA A 46 0.11 10.69 8.75
C ALA A 46 0.66 10.00 7.49
N SER A 47 -0.16 9.88 6.43
CA SER A 47 0.25 9.23 5.17
C SER A 47 1.37 10.00 4.46
N SER A 48 1.30 11.34 4.46
CA SER A 48 2.35 12.20 3.88
C SER A 48 3.68 12.05 4.64
N ILE A 49 3.65 12.06 5.97
CA ILE A 49 4.85 11.83 6.79
C ILE A 49 5.40 10.42 6.56
N ALA A 50 4.53 9.41 6.47
CA ALA A 50 4.98 8.04 6.25
C ALA A 50 5.78 7.91 4.96
N VAL A 51 5.26 8.41 3.84
CA VAL A 51 5.96 8.38 2.55
C VAL A 51 7.28 9.16 2.63
N GLU A 52 7.29 10.35 3.21
CA GLU A 52 8.51 11.18 3.28
C GLU A 52 9.61 10.51 4.11
N GLU A 53 9.30 10.10 5.34
CA GLU A 53 10.25 9.47 6.26
C GLU A 53 10.72 8.11 5.74
N PHE A 54 9.83 7.37 5.08
CA PHE A 54 10.18 6.11 4.42
C PHE A 54 11.24 6.33 3.35
N PHE A 55 10.99 7.26 2.41
CA PHE A 55 11.93 7.52 1.32
C PHE A 55 13.24 8.14 1.83
N GLN A 56 13.19 9.00 2.83
CA GLN A 56 14.40 9.55 3.45
C GLN A 56 15.26 8.44 4.07
N ARG A 57 14.65 7.54 4.86
CA ARG A 57 15.38 6.44 5.50
C ARG A 57 15.91 5.43 4.49
N PHE A 58 15.12 5.08 3.48
CA PHE A 58 15.50 4.17 2.43
C PHE A 58 16.67 4.73 1.61
N SER A 59 16.55 5.96 1.12
CA SER A 59 17.57 6.61 0.30
C SER A 59 18.91 6.76 1.03
N ALA A 60 18.88 7.06 2.33
CA ALA A 60 20.08 7.17 3.14
C ALA A 60 20.79 5.81 3.36
N GLY A 61 20.05 4.69 3.30
CA GLY A 61 20.59 3.35 3.48
C GLY A 61 20.85 2.57 2.20
N TYR A 62 20.32 3.03 1.06
CA TYR A 62 20.34 2.29 -0.19
C TYR A 62 21.72 2.28 -0.86
N SER A 63 22.03 1.16 -1.49
CA SER A 63 23.18 0.96 -2.36
C SER A 63 22.84 -0.13 -3.38
N GLU A 64 23.31 -0.01 -4.63
CA GLU A 64 23.09 -1.01 -5.69
C GLU A 64 23.71 -2.38 -5.38
N ARG A 65 24.54 -2.48 -4.33
CA ARG A 65 25.20 -3.73 -3.90
C ARG A 65 24.40 -4.52 -2.87
N LEU A 66 23.31 -3.96 -2.35
CA LEU A 66 22.49 -4.64 -1.36
C LEU A 66 21.82 -5.85 -2.00
N ASN A 67 21.84 -6.98 -1.29
CA ASN A 67 21.04 -8.15 -1.66
C ASN A 67 19.61 -8.03 -1.13
N ASP A 68 18.73 -8.96 -1.50
CA ASP A 68 17.30 -8.89 -1.17
C ASP A 68 17.01 -8.90 0.34
N GLU A 69 17.84 -9.58 1.14
CA GLU A 69 17.72 -9.60 2.60
C GLU A 69 18.09 -8.25 3.22
N GLU A 70 19.09 -7.57 2.67
CA GLU A 70 19.48 -6.23 3.08
C GLU A 70 18.44 -5.19 2.64
N ILE A 71 17.85 -5.33 1.44
CA ILE A 71 16.72 -4.52 0.98
C ILE A 71 15.51 -4.74 1.89
N ARG A 72 15.18 -5.99 2.23
CA ARG A 72 14.09 -6.32 3.17
C ARG A 72 14.29 -5.62 4.52
N THR A 73 15.50 -5.71 5.06
CA THR A 73 15.87 -5.04 6.31
C THR A 73 15.74 -3.52 6.18
N LEU A 74 16.11 -2.96 5.03
CA LEU A 74 16.00 -1.53 4.74
C LEU A 74 14.52 -1.09 4.67
N LEU A 75 13.64 -1.84 4.02
CA LEU A 75 12.19 -1.55 4.00
C LEU A 75 11.61 -1.57 5.42
N ILE A 76 11.90 -2.62 6.21
CA ILE A 76 11.44 -2.70 7.62
C ILE A 76 11.92 -1.49 8.42
N SER A 77 13.19 -1.11 8.26
CA SER A 77 13.76 0.05 8.95
C SER A 77 13.12 1.38 8.52
N SER A 78 12.66 1.47 7.27
CA SER A 78 12.00 2.64 6.70
C SER A 78 10.57 2.78 7.24
N VAL A 79 9.83 1.68 7.32
CA VAL A 79 8.52 1.64 8.01
C VAL A 79 8.67 2.01 9.49
N SER A 80 9.70 1.50 10.16
CA SER A 80 9.96 1.79 11.58
C SER A 80 10.32 3.26 11.83
N ALA A 81 11.06 3.90 10.91
CA ALA A 81 11.35 5.33 10.96
C ALA A 81 10.07 6.15 10.84
N ALA A 82 9.24 5.88 9.83
CA ALA A 82 7.93 6.51 9.65
C ALA A 82 7.04 6.34 10.90
N ASN A 83 6.95 5.12 11.45
CA ASN A 83 6.19 4.84 12.67
C ASN A 83 6.64 5.71 13.83
N SER A 84 7.95 5.82 14.05
CA SER A 84 8.52 6.57 15.18
C SER A 84 8.16 8.05 15.11
N VAL A 85 8.22 8.64 13.91
CA VAL A 85 7.89 10.07 13.70
C VAL A 85 6.40 10.32 13.89
N ILE A 86 5.54 9.51 13.27
CA ILE A 86 4.08 9.66 13.37
C ILE A 86 3.62 9.43 14.80
N TYR A 87 4.05 8.35 15.45
CA TYR A 87 3.70 8.05 16.84
C TYR A 87 4.09 9.19 17.79
N THR A 88 5.30 9.74 17.61
CA THR A 88 5.78 10.87 18.41
C THR A 88 4.88 12.08 18.20
N ARG A 89 4.61 12.44 16.94
CA ARG A 89 3.79 13.61 16.58
C ARG A 89 2.34 13.49 17.05
N ALA A 90 1.76 12.28 17.02
CA ALA A 90 0.41 11.98 17.50
C ALA A 90 0.23 12.21 19.00
N ARG A 91 1.33 12.12 19.77
CA ARG A 91 1.33 12.34 21.22
C ARG A 91 1.53 13.81 21.62
N PHE A 92 2.09 14.63 20.73
CA PHE A 92 2.40 16.03 21.03
C PHE A 92 1.27 17.01 20.69
N ASP A 93 0.37 16.67 19.77
CA ASP A 93 -0.80 17.48 19.43
C ASP A 93 -2.10 16.69 19.66
N PHE A 94 -2.99 17.21 20.51
CA PHE A 94 -4.30 16.62 20.76
C PHE A 94 -5.15 16.49 19.48
N LYS A 95 -4.94 17.34 18.48
CA LYS A 95 -5.62 17.25 17.18
C LYS A 95 -5.16 16.05 16.34
N ASN A 96 -3.97 15.53 16.63
CA ASN A 96 -3.36 14.41 15.92
C ASN A 96 -3.42 13.10 16.74
N PHE A 97 -4.21 13.10 17.84
CA PHE A 97 -4.35 11.92 18.68
C PHE A 97 -5.02 10.80 17.89
N GLY A 98 -4.31 9.68 17.74
CA GLY A 98 -4.78 8.54 16.97
C GLY A 98 -4.59 8.66 15.46
N MET A 99 -3.77 9.62 14.98
CA MET A 99 -3.36 9.60 13.57
C MET A 99 -2.56 8.32 13.28
N GLY A 100 -2.79 7.75 12.11
CA GLY A 100 -2.06 6.60 11.64
C GLY A 100 -2.25 6.44 10.15
N THR A 101 -1.55 5.49 9.57
CA THR A 101 -1.66 5.21 8.14
C THR A 101 -1.31 3.76 7.88
N THR A 102 -1.84 3.21 6.80
CA THR A 102 -1.27 2.00 6.20
C THR A 102 0.08 2.34 5.54
N CYS A 103 0.82 1.31 5.16
CA CYS A 103 2.00 1.42 4.32
C CYS A 103 2.23 0.10 3.59
N VAL A 104 2.04 0.11 2.27
CA VAL A 104 2.49 -0.97 1.38
C VAL A 104 3.60 -0.42 0.50
N ALA A 105 4.73 -1.12 0.46
CA ALA A 105 5.92 -0.71 -0.28
C ALA A 105 6.46 -1.89 -1.10
N ALA A 106 6.93 -1.61 -2.31
CA ALA A 106 7.57 -2.58 -3.18
C ALA A 106 8.86 -2.02 -3.77
N PHE A 107 9.97 -2.70 -3.51
CA PHE A 107 11.23 -2.52 -4.21
C PHE A 107 11.36 -3.60 -5.28
N VAL A 108 11.39 -3.19 -6.54
CA VAL A 108 11.51 -4.08 -7.69
C VAL A 108 12.92 -3.95 -8.26
N GLY A 109 13.73 -4.96 -7.96
CA GLY A 109 15.06 -5.15 -8.51
C GLY A 109 15.00 -5.78 -9.90
N LYS A 110 16.14 -6.16 -10.48
CA LYS A 110 16.19 -6.76 -11.83
C LYS A 110 15.57 -8.17 -11.93
N ASN A 111 15.72 -8.96 -10.87
CA ASN A 111 15.37 -10.40 -10.87
C ASN A 111 14.57 -10.79 -9.61
N SER A 112 14.26 -9.82 -8.76
CA SER A 112 13.62 -10.04 -7.47
C SER A 112 12.74 -8.85 -7.11
N ALA A 113 11.71 -9.11 -6.31
CA ALA A 113 10.89 -8.08 -5.69
C ALA A 113 10.84 -8.31 -4.18
N VAL A 114 10.92 -7.20 -3.44
CA VAL A 114 10.84 -7.18 -1.99
C VAL A 114 9.71 -6.23 -1.60
N ILE A 115 8.73 -6.76 -0.87
CA ILE A 115 7.53 -6.02 -0.46
C ILE A 115 7.48 -5.95 1.05
N ALA A 116 7.02 -4.82 1.58
CA ALA A 116 6.68 -4.64 2.99
C ALA A 116 5.24 -4.13 3.13
N ASN A 117 4.48 -4.67 4.08
CA ASN A 117 3.09 -4.26 4.32
C ASN A 117 2.81 -4.00 5.80
N VAL A 118 2.07 -2.93 6.06
CA VAL A 118 1.38 -2.61 7.31
C VAL A 118 0.01 -2.03 6.96
N GLY A 119 -1.05 -2.81 7.09
CA GLY A 119 -2.43 -2.33 6.96
C GLY A 119 -3.18 -3.25 6.03
N ASP A 120 -4.24 -2.73 5.42
CA ASP A 120 -5.10 -3.40 4.43
C ASP A 120 -4.96 -2.80 3.02
N SER A 121 -4.06 -1.84 2.82
CA SER A 121 -3.56 -1.56 1.46
C SER A 121 -2.83 -2.78 0.93
N ARG A 122 -2.94 -3.03 -0.38
CA ARG A 122 -2.56 -4.31 -0.98
C ARG A 122 -1.46 -4.17 -2.00
N ALA A 123 -0.64 -5.21 -2.13
CA ALA A 123 0.18 -5.45 -3.32
C ALA A 123 -0.28 -6.74 -4.02
N TYR A 124 -0.42 -6.66 -5.33
CA TYR A 124 -0.81 -7.76 -6.21
C TYR A 124 0.28 -8.04 -7.23
N LEU A 125 0.51 -9.32 -7.51
CA LEU A 125 1.22 -9.77 -8.70
C LEU A 125 0.20 -9.87 -9.85
N ILE A 126 0.49 -9.20 -10.96
CA ILE A 126 -0.31 -9.28 -12.18
C ILE A 126 0.25 -10.41 -13.04
N THR A 127 -0.53 -11.46 -13.23
CA THR A 127 -0.16 -12.64 -14.02
C THR A 127 -0.91 -12.69 -15.35
N ASN A 128 -0.64 -13.70 -16.18
CA ASN A 128 -1.42 -13.92 -17.41
C ASN A 128 -2.83 -14.46 -17.14
N ASP A 129 -3.11 -14.95 -15.92
CA ASP A 129 -4.35 -15.63 -15.57
C ASP A 129 -5.19 -14.85 -14.54
N GLY A 130 -4.68 -13.71 -14.05
CA GLY A 130 -5.37 -12.90 -13.05
C GLY A 130 -4.45 -12.15 -12.09
N LEU A 131 -5.04 -11.56 -11.07
CA LEU A 131 -4.33 -10.97 -9.94
C LEU A 131 -4.09 -12.01 -8.85
N VAL A 132 -2.89 -11.99 -8.28
CA VAL A 132 -2.56 -12.76 -7.08
C VAL A 132 -2.19 -11.78 -5.98
N GLN A 133 -3.03 -11.69 -4.94
CA GLN A 133 -2.74 -10.86 -3.78
C GLN A 133 -1.49 -11.40 -3.06
N ILE A 134 -0.46 -10.56 -2.92
CA ILE A 134 0.79 -10.92 -2.24
C ILE A 134 0.69 -10.63 -0.75
N THR A 135 0.16 -9.46 -0.42
CA THR A 135 0.01 -9.00 0.96
C THR A 135 -1.20 -9.63 1.62
N GLU A 136 -1.22 -9.59 2.95
CA GLU A 136 -2.38 -9.99 3.72
C GLU A 136 -2.90 -8.79 4.51
N ASP A 137 -4.22 -8.61 4.53
CA ASP A 137 -4.83 -7.45 5.16
C ASP A 137 -4.75 -7.54 6.68
N HIS A 138 -4.22 -6.48 7.31
CA HIS A 138 -4.23 -6.36 8.76
C HIS A 138 -5.53 -5.73 9.27
N ASN A 139 -6.65 -6.37 9.01
CA ASN A 139 -7.97 -5.97 9.51
C ASN A 139 -8.58 -7.04 10.43
N TYR A 140 -9.63 -6.66 11.16
CA TYR A 140 -10.25 -7.50 12.17
C TYR A 140 -10.95 -8.73 11.59
N ALA A 141 -11.54 -8.63 10.40
CA ALA A 141 -12.17 -9.76 9.74
C ALA A 141 -11.13 -10.84 9.40
N MET A 142 -9.97 -10.44 8.87
CA MET A 142 -8.86 -11.35 8.59
C MET A 142 -8.30 -11.99 9.87
N ASP A 143 -8.19 -11.23 10.96
CA ASP A 143 -7.78 -11.75 12.27
C ASP A 143 -8.77 -12.81 12.80
N LEU A 144 -10.08 -12.59 12.66
CA LEU A 144 -11.11 -13.58 13.02
C LEU A 144 -11.01 -14.86 12.19
N TYR A 145 -10.81 -14.73 10.88
CA TYR A 145 -10.63 -15.87 9.98
C TYR A 145 -9.42 -16.72 10.39
N LYS A 146 -8.28 -16.09 10.64
CA LYS A 146 -7.06 -16.76 11.12
C LYS A 146 -7.25 -17.54 12.42
N HIS A 147 -8.11 -17.05 13.29
CA HIS A 147 -8.44 -17.71 14.55
C HIS A 147 -9.60 -18.71 14.43
N GLY A 148 -10.03 -19.05 13.21
CA GLY A 148 -11.10 -20.00 12.91
C GLY A 148 -12.46 -19.56 13.43
N LYS A 149 -12.69 -18.24 13.55
CA LYS A 149 -13.94 -17.67 14.07
C LYS A 149 -14.98 -17.41 12.99
N ILE A 150 -14.51 -17.19 11.76
CA ILE A 150 -15.33 -17.00 10.56
C ILE A 150 -14.73 -17.81 9.41
N THR A 151 -15.50 -17.99 8.35
CA THR A 151 -15.08 -18.57 7.07
C THR A 151 -14.46 -17.50 6.16
N GLU A 152 -13.79 -17.95 5.09
CA GLU A 152 -13.18 -17.04 4.10
C GLU A 152 -14.25 -16.17 3.39
N GLU A 153 -15.40 -16.75 3.04
CA GLU A 153 -16.53 -16.04 2.42
C GLU A 153 -17.09 -14.92 3.33
N GLU A 154 -16.97 -15.08 4.65
CA GLU A 154 -17.46 -14.11 5.62
C GLU A 154 -16.52 -12.91 5.77
N ILE A 155 -15.26 -12.96 5.32
CA ILE A 155 -14.30 -11.85 5.43
C ILE A 155 -14.84 -10.60 4.71
N GLU A 156 -15.28 -10.78 3.47
CA GLU A 156 -15.70 -9.67 2.60
C GLU A 156 -17.04 -9.04 2.98
N THR A 157 -17.85 -9.76 3.75
CA THR A 157 -19.17 -9.30 4.21
C THR A 157 -19.18 -8.90 5.68
N HIS A 158 -18.05 -9.06 6.39
CA HIS A 158 -17.98 -8.79 7.81
C HIS A 158 -18.18 -7.29 8.11
N PRO A 159 -19.04 -6.92 9.08
CA PRO A 159 -19.33 -5.51 9.40
C PRO A 159 -18.10 -4.68 9.82
N GLN A 160 -17.04 -5.34 10.30
CA GLN A 160 -15.80 -4.72 10.77
C GLN A 160 -14.60 -4.99 9.85
N LYS A 161 -14.84 -5.28 8.56
CA LYS A 161 -13.74 -5.55 7.60
C LYS A 161 -12.79 -4.38 7.38
N HIS A 162 -13.24 -3.14 7.59
CA HIS A 162 -12.40 -1.93 7.52
C HIS A 162 -11.76 -1.57 8.87
N MET A 163 -11.92 -2.39 9.92
CA MET A 163 -11.31 -2.12 11.22
C MET A 163 -9.88 -2.64 11.24
N LEU A 164 -8.91 -1.76 11.02
CA LEU A 164 -7.48 -2.10 11.07
C LEU A 164 -7.04 -2.58 12.45
N VAL A 165 -6.25 -3.66 12.47
CA VAL A 165 -5.58 -4.19 13.67
C VAL A 165 -4.09 -3.86 13.70
N LYS A 166 -3.51 -3.40 12.58
CA LYS A 166 -2.11 -2.97 12.49
C LYS A 166 -1.97 -1.74 11.58
N ALA A 167 -1.30 -0.71 12.08
CA ALA A 167 -1.06 0.53 11.34
C ALA A 167 0.22 1.24 11.80
N VAL A 168 0.77 2.06 10.91
CA VAL A 168 1.95 2.89 11.17
C VAL A 168 1.53 4.11 12.00
N GLY A 169 2.26 4.37 13.09
CA GLY A 169 2.11 5.57 13.92
C GLY A 169 1.13 5.45 15.08
N VAL A 170 0.34 4.37 15.15
CA VAL A 170 -0.65 4.17 16.23
C VAL A 170 0.03 3.64 17.50
N GLU A 171 0.86 2.61 17.35
CA GLU A 171 1.61 2.00 18.45
C GLU A 171 3.07 2.46 18.45
N LYS A 172 3.73 2.34 19.62
CA LYS A 172 5.14 2.78 19.77
C LYS A 172 6.08 2.08 18.79
N THR A 173 5.77 0.84 18.43
CA THR A 173 6.50 0.03 17.46
C THR A 173 5.52 -0.68 16.55
N VAL A 174 5.92 -0.92 15.30
CA VAL A 174 5.14 -1.67 14.32
C VAL A 174 6.02 -2.75 13.67
N SER A 175 5.44 -3.92 13.39
CA SER A 175 6.10 -5.00 12.66
C SER A 175 5.50 -5.08 11.25
N ALA A 176 6.31 -4.76 10.25
CA ALA A 176 5.93 -4.93 8.86
C ALA A 176 6.02 -6.40 8.46
N ASP A 177 5.04 -6.87 7.70
CA ASP A 177 5.08 -8.17 7.05
C ASP A 177 5.86 -8.01 5.75
N THR A 178 6.70 -8.98 5.40
CA THR A 178 7.59 -8.86 4.22
C THR A 178 7.53 -10.07 3.33
N PHE A 179 7.55 -9.82 2.02
CA PHE A 179 7.46 -10.84 0.99
C PHE A 179 8.65 -10.66 0.04
N VAL A 180 9.36 -11.76 -0.24
CA VAL A 180 10.51 -11.78 -1.14
C VAL A 180 10.30 -12.90 -2.14
N PHE A 181 10.43 -12.59 -3.41
CA PHE A 181 10.35 -13.59 -4.47
C PHE A 181 11.19 -13.20 -5.67
N ASP A 182 11.73 -14.22 -6.33
CA ASP A 182 12.49 -14.11 -7.56
C ASP A 182 11.55 -14.18 -8.78
N TYR A 183 12.00 -13.60 -9.89
CA TYR A 183 11.36 -13.73 -11.19
C TYR A 183 12.41 -13.74 -12.31
N GLU A 184 12.13 -14.46 -13.40
CA GLU A 184 13.11 -14.69 -14.46
C GLU A 184 13.03 -13.68 -15.61
N ASP A 185 11.81 -13.31 -16.02
CA ASP A 185 11.58 -12.53 -17.24
C ASP A 185 10.91 -11.19 -16.98
N LYS A 186 9.61 -11.23 -16.68
CA LYS A 186 8.76 -10.06 -16.54
C LYS A 186 8.05 -10.06 -15.21
N ILE A 187 7.96 -8.89 -14.59
CA ILE A 187 7.16 -8.63 -13.42
C ILE A 187 6.21 -7.47 -13.69
N SER A 188 5.00 -7.60 -13.18
CA SER A 188 4.10 -6.47 -13.06
C SER A 188 3.39 -6.53 -11.72
N LEU A 189 3.42 -5.42 -11.00
CA LEU A 189 2.84 -5.28 -9.67
C LEU A 189 1.82 -4.14 -9.68
N LEU A 190 0.76 -4.32 -8.90
CA LEU A 190 -0.16 -3.26 -8.51
C LEU A 190 -0.07 -3.08 -7.00
N LEU A 191 0.15 -1.85 -6.53
CA LEU A 191 -0.07 -1.44 -5.15
C LEU A 191 -1.31 -0.55 -5.13
N CYS A 192 -2.21 -0.73 -4.16
CA CYS A 192 -3.40 0.13 -4.03
C CYS A 192 -3.87 0.32 -2.58
N SER A 193 -4.55 1.44 -2.32
CA SER A 193 -5.37 1.63 -1.11
C SER A 193 -6.67 0.83 -1.21
N ASP A 194 -7.40 0.74 -0.09
CA ASP A 194 -8.67 0.00 -0.05
C ASP A 194 -9.79 0.68 -0.86
N GLY A 195 -9.62 1.96 -1.23
CA GLY A 195 -10.51 2.65 -2.15
C GLY A 195 -10.61 2.03 -3.54
N LEU A 196 -9.61 1.22 -3.96
CA LEU A 196 -9.72 0.37 -5.14
C LEU A 196 -10.27 -1.02 -4.77
N SER A 197 -9.52 -1.78 -3.98
CA SER A 197 -9.78 -3.21 -3.71
C SER A 197 -11.01 -3.46 -2.84
N GLY A 198 -11.47 -2.48 -2.08
CA GLY A 198 -12.70 -2.55 -1.29
C GLY A 198 -13.98 -2.35 -2.11
N TYR A 199 -13.88 -1.84 -3.35
CA TYR A 199 -15.03 -1.50 -4.20
C TYR A 199 -15.04 -2.20 -5.57
N CYS A 200 -13.90 -2.73 -6.00
CA CYS A 200 -13.73 -3.43 -7.28
C CYS A 200 -13.25 -4.85 -7.01
N SER A 201 -13.79 -5.84 -7.72
CA SER A 201 -13.27 -7.21 -7.61
C SER A 201 -11.91 -7.33 -8.31
N ASP A 202 -11.13 -8.34 -7.90
CA ASP A 202 -9.84 -8.64 -8.52
C ASP A 202 -9.98 -8.86 -10.05
N ASP A 203 -11.05 -9.53 -10.49
CA ASP A 203 -11.35 -9.73 -11.92
C ASP A 203 -11.59 -8.39 -12.66
N GLU A 204 -12.32 -7.45 -12.06
CA GLU A 204 -12.59 -6.14 -12.66
C GLU A 204 -11.32 -5.30 -12.78
N ILE A 205 -10.49 -5.33 -11.74
CA ILE A 205 -9.18 -4.67 -11.72
C ILE A 205 -8.29 -5.30 -12.80
N TYR A 206 -8.24 -6.63 -12.89
CA TYR A 206 -7.48 -7.35 -13.88
C TYR A 206 -7.88 -6.99 -15.32
N ASP A 207 -9.19 -6.99 -15.60
CA ASP A 207 -9.74 -6.64 -16.91
C ASP A 207 -9.37 -5.21 -17.34
N VAL A 208 -9.28 -4.27 -16.40
CA VAL A 208 -8.80 -2.91 -16.67
C VAL A 208 -7.34 -2.93 -17.05
N ILE A 209 -6.50 -3.61 -16.27
CA ILE A 209 -5.05 -3.66 -16.51
C ILE A 209 -4.76 -4.30 -17.87
N MET A 210 -5.47 -5.36 -18.25
CA MET A 210 -5.23 -6.07 -19.51
C MET A 210 -5.65 -5.27 -20.76
N ARG A 211 -6.66 -4.40 -20.67
CA ARG A 211 -7.10 -3.59 -21.81
C ARG A 211 -6.43 -2.21 -21.91
N SER A 212 -5.94 -1.70 -20.79
CA SER A 212 -5.36 -0.35 -20.71
C SER A 212 -4.01 -0.29 -21.40
N THR A 213 -3.66 0.88 -21.93
CA THR A 213 -2.24 1.15 -22.17
C THR A 213 -1.52 1.36 -20.85
N PHE A 214 -0.21 1.13 -20.82
CA PHE A 214 0.56 1.40 -19.61
C PHE A 214 0.50 2.86 -19.19
N ASP A 215 0.32 3.80 -20.12
CA ASP A 215 0.27 5.23 -19.81
C ASP A 215 -1.03 5.63 -19.12
N ASP A 216 -2.14 4.93 -19.45
CA ASP A 216 -3.49 5.25 -18.96
C ASP A 216 -3.94 4.36 -17.78
N VAL A 217 -3.24 3.25 -17.51
CA VAL A 217 -3.69 2.21 -16.56
C VAL A 217 -4.02 2.74 -15.17
N ALA A 218 -3.24 3.70 -14.64
CA ALA A 218 -3.51 4.26 -13.32
C ALA A 218 -4.81 5.07 -13.31
N ASP A 219 -5.04 5.88 -14.34
CA ASP A 219 -6.24 6.71 -14.47
C ASP A 219 -7.49 5.85 -14.78
N GLU A 220 -7.34 4.78 -15.56
CA GLU A 220 -8.43 3.83 -15.83
C GLU A 220 -8.84 3.04 -14.58
N LEU A 221 -7.89 2.66 -13.73
CA LEU A 221 -8.17 2.00 -12.43
C LEU A 221 -8.89 2.94 -11.47
N ILE A 222 -8.49 4.20 -11.41
CA ILE A 222 -9.19 5.23 -10.63
C ILE A 222 -10.60 5.43 -11.17
N THR A 223 -10.75 5.53 -12.49
CA THR A 223 -12.06 5.68 -13.15
C THR A 223 -12.98 4.50 -12.85
N LEU A 224 -12.45 3.27 -12.81
CA LEU A 224 -13.20 2.09 -12.40
C LEU A 224 -13.75 2.26 -10.97
N ALA A 225 -12.90 2.58 -9.99
CA ALA A 225 -13.31 2.76 -8.60
C ALA A 225 -14.33 3.90 -8.44
N LEU A 226 -14.15 5.02 -9.15
CA LEU A 226 -15.12 6.11 -9.19
C LEU A 226 -16.48 5.64 -9.73
N SER A 227 -16.50 4.82 -10.79
CA SER A 227 -17.73 4.26 -11.36
C SER A 227 -18.47 3.31 -10.41
N LYS A 228 -17.76 2.70 -9.44
CA LYS A 228 -18.31 1.86 -8.37
C LYS A 228 -18.83 2.65 -7.17
N GLY A 229 -18.78 3.98 -7.25
CA GLY A 229 -19.35 4.90 -6.28
C GLY A 229 -18.32 5.81 -5.62
N GLY A 230 -17.01 5.55 -5.78
CA GLY A 230 -15.93 6.44 -5.32
C GLY A 230 -16.09 6.88 -3.87
N ARG A 231 -16.41 5.94 -2.97
CA ARG A 231 -16.77 6.29 -1.58
C ARG A 231 -15.57 6.56 -0.69
N ASP A 232 -14.37 6.25 -1.15
CA ASP A 232 -13.13 6.53 -0.45
C ASP A 232 -12.09 7.23 -1.34
N ASN A 233 -10.96 7.63 -0.74
CA ASN A 233 -9.78 8.02 -1.48
C ASN A 233 -9.25 6.82 -2.27
N ILE A 234 -8.80 7.04 -3.51
CA ILE A 234 -8.41 5.96 -4.41
C ILE A 234 -6.97 6.21 -4.83
N THR A 235 -6.06 5.31 -4.49
CA THR A 235 -4.65 5.44 -4.81
C THR A 235 -4.09 4.16 -5.36
N VAL A 236 -3.34 4.26 -6.46
CA VAL A 236 -2.76 3.13 -7.18
C VAL A 236 -1.33 3.42 -7.60
N ALA A 237 -0.49 2.40 -7.62
CA ALA A 237 0.82 2.40 -8.26
C ALA A 237 1.02 1.09 -9.03
N VAL A 238 1.24 1.19 -10.33
CA VAL A 238 1.49 0.08 -11.24
C VAL A 238 2.94 0.09 -11.66
N ILE A 239 3.62 -1.03 -11.45
CA ILE A 239 4.99 -1.29 -11.91
C ILE A 239 4.92 -2.36 -12.99
N SER A 240 5.69 -2.18 -14.07
CA SER A 240 5.81 -3.17 -15.13
C SER A 240 7.19 -3.06 -15.78
N ASP A 241 7.60 -4.09 -16.51
CA ASP A 241 8.82 -4.03 -17.33
C ASP A 241 8.76 -3.04 -18.50
#